data_AF-A0A3R9ZEL8-F1
#
_entry.id   AF-A0A3R9ZEL8-F1
#
_cell.length_a   1.000
_cell.length_b   1.000
_cell.length_c   1.000
_cell.angle_alpha   90.00
_cell.angle_beta   90.00
_cell.angle_gamma   90.00
#
_symmetry.space_group_name_H-M   'P 1'
#
loop_
_entity.id
_entity.type
_entity.pdbx_description
1 polymer ?
#
loop_
_entity_poly.entity_id
_entity_poly.type
_entity_poly.pdbx_seq_one_letter_code
_entity_poly.pdbx_strand_id
1 'polypeptide(L)'
;MSSKSYPRVGRTSRQQKWDKLPPKAAPKCSACDQPARFRVDVEVNWFRGDDECGRACADHKNDAIALLAGIERHQAEQKALREAKAAQS
;
A
#
# COMPACT_ATOMS: atom_id res chain seq x y z
N MET A 1 6.16 24.66 15.84
CA MET A 1 6.40 23.78 14.68
C MET A 1 5.45 22.59 14.80
N SER A 2 4.50 22.43 13.87
CA SER A 2 3.61 21.27 13.88
C SER A 2 4.45 20.03 13.58
N SER A 3 4.73 19.23 14.60
CA SER A 3 5.42 17.95 14.49
C SER A 3 4.52 17.00 13.71
N LYS A 4 4.62 17.02 12.38
CA LYS A 4 3.99 16.00 11.54
C LYS A 4 4.65 14.68 11.91
N SER A 5 3.93 13.82 12.61
CA SER A 5 4.34 12.44 12.87
C SER A 5 4.19 11.66 11.57
N TYR A 6 5.30 11.12 11.08
CA TYR A 6 5.34 10.20 9.95
C TYR A 6 5.51 8.76 10.48
N PRO A 7 4.98 7.74 9.78
CA PRO A 7 4.23 7.82 8.53
C PRO A 7 2.80 8.35 8.74
N ARG A 8 2.24 8.99 7.71
CA ARG A 8 0.87 9.51 7.74
C ARG A 8 0.13 9.23 6.44
N VAL A 9 -1.20 9.18 6.55
CA VAL A 9 -2.06 9.10 5.37
C VAL A 9 -2.06 10.46 4.68
N GLY A 10 -1.59 10.47 3.44
CA GLY A 10 -1.69 11.60 2.53
C GLY A 10 -3.04 11.55 1.82
N ARG A 11 -3.03 11.18 0.53
CA ARG A 11 -4.23 11.17 -0.30
C ARG A 11 -4.92 9.81 -0.28
N THR A 12 -6.20 9.78 0.07
CA THR A 12 -7.05 8.60 -0.07
C THR A 12 -8.03 8.78 -1.23
N SER A 13 -7.99 7.87 -2.21
CA SER A 13 -8.81 7.92 -3.42
C SER A 13 -9.59 6.62 -3.59
N ARG A 14 -10.92 6.68 -3.52
CA ARG A 14 -11.76 5.51 -3.81
C ARG A 14 -11.66 5.13 -5.29
N GLN A 15 -11.43 3.85 -5.56
CA GLN A 15 -11.30 3.31 -6.91
C GLN A 15 -12.58 2.57 -7.29
N GLN A 16 -13.51 3.27 -7.93
CA GLN A 16 -14.79 2.67 -8.38
C GLN A 16 -14.60 1.46 -9.29
N LYS A 17 -13.48 1.40 -10.03
CA LYS A 17 -13.12 0.24 -10.85
C LYS A 17 -12.88 -1.02 -10.02
N TRP A 18 -12.40 -0.91 -8.78
CA TRP A 18 -12.14 -2.07 -7.92
C TRP A 18 -13.41 -2.61 -7.29
N ASP A 19 -14.39 -1.74 -7.02
CA ASP A 19 -15.71 -2.14 -6.50
C ASP A 19 -16.49 -3.03 -7.47
N LYS A 20 -16.21 -2.93 -8.78
CA LYS A 20 -16.88 -3.69 -9.84
C LYS A 20 -16.18 -5.00 -10.20
N LEU A 21 -14.99 -5.26 -9.64
CA LEU A 21 -14.25 -6.49 -9.94
C LEU A 21 -14.78 -7.66 -9.11
N PRO A 22 -14.80 -8.89 -9.66
CA PRO A 22 -15.13 -10.06 -8.88
C PRO A 22 -14.11 -10.25 -7.74
N PRO A 23 -14.47 -10.85 -6.59
CA PRO A 23 -13.61 -10.94 -5.40
C PRO A 23 -12.23 -11.55 -5.66
N LYS A 24 -12.13 -12.47 -6.63
CA LYS A 24 -10.87 -13.12 -7.02
C LYS A 24 -9.95 -12.23 -7.88
N ALA A 25 -10.49 -11.24 -8.57
CA ALA A 25 -9.74 -10.31 -9.42
C ALA A 25 -9.56 -8.93 -8.77
N ALA A 26 -10.33 -8.64 -7.71
CA ALA A 26 -10.18 -7.42 -6.96
C ALA A 26 -8.78 -7.37 -6.31
N PRO A 27 -8.10 -6.21 -6.35
CA PRO A 27 -6.85 -6.05 -5.63
C PRO A 27 -7.09 -6.26 -4.14
N LYS A 28 -6.14 -6.90 -3.46
CA LYS A 28 -6.17 -7.05 -2.01
C LYS A 28 -5.65 -5.81 -1.31
N CYS A 29 -6.07 -5.62 -0.06
CA CYS A 29 -5.49 -4.62 0.81
C CYS A 29 -4.02 -4.98 1.12
N SER A 30 -3.16 -3.98 1.25
CA SER A 30 -1.75 -4.17 1.61
C SER A 30 -1.62 -4.67 3.06
N ALA A 31 -2.51 -4.23 3.95
CA ALA A 31 -2.50 -4.61 5.37
C ALA A 31 -3.20 -5.96 5.64
N CYS A 32 -4.20 -6.33 4.85
CA CYS A 32 -5.01 -7.53 5.06
C CYS A 32 -5.49 -8.17 3.75
N ASP A 33 -6.00 -9.39 3.79
CA ASP A 33 -6.48 -10.11 2.59
C ASP A 33 -7.86 -9.66 2.04
N GLN A 34 -8.47 -8.63 2.63
CA GLN A 34 -9.75 -8.11 2.16
C GLN A 34 -9.62 -7.37 0.81
N PRO A 35 -10.68 -7.33 -0.01
CA PRO A 35 -10.67 -6.59 -1.26
C PRO A 35 -10.48 -5.10 -0.99
N ALA A 36 -9.46 -4.52 -1.62
CA ALA A 36 -9.17 -3.11 -1.57
C ALA A 36 -10.17 -2.32 -2.41
N ARG A 37 -10.60 -1.19 -1.86
CA ARG A 37 -11.51 -0.23 -2.50
C ARG A 37 -10.88 1.15 -2.65
N PHE A 38 -9.78 1.40 -1.94
CA PHE A 38 -9.13 2.70 -1.85
C PHE A 38 -7.66 2.58 -2.25
N ARG A 39 -7.20 3.48 -3.10
CA ARG A 39 -5.77 3.76 -3.25
C ARG A 39 -5.39 4.81 -2.22
N VAL A 40 -4.37 4.53 -1.43
CA VAL A 40 -3.91 5.41 -0.35
C VAL A 40 -2.45 5.74 -0.58
N ASP A 41 -2.13 7.02 -0.61
CA ASP A 41 -0.75 7.50 -0.65
C ASP A 41 -0.31 7.71 0.81
N VAL A 42 0.74 6.99 1.22
CA VAL A 42 1.33 7.02 2.56
C VAL A 42 2.57 7.88 2.48
N GLU A 43 2.52 9.05 3.13
CA GLU A 43 3.69 9.91 3.25
C GLU A 43 4.60 9.30 4.32
N VAL A 44 5.80 8.87 3.94
CA VAL A 44 6.77 8.20 4.83
C VAL A 44 7.72 9.22 5.47
N ASN A 45 7.99 10.33 4.81
CA ASN A 45 8.87 11.39 5.29
C ASN A 45 8.38 12.77 4.80
N TRP A 46 9.13 13.82 5.13
CA TRP A 46 8.81 15.19 4.69
C TRP A 46 9.25 15.49 3.24
N PHE A 47 10.11 14.65 2.66
CA PHE A 47 10.61 14.81 1.30
C PHE A 47 9.52 14.44 0.31
N ARG A 48 9.11 15.41 -0.52
CA ARG A 48 8.12 15.17 -1.57
C ARG A 48 8.71 14.23 -2.62
N GLY A 49 8.12 13.06 -2.80
CA GLY A 49 8.52 12.07 -3.81
C GLY A 49 8.70 10.66 -3.28
N ASP A 50 8.91 10.49 -1.97
CA ASP A 50 9.02 9.18 -1.30
C ASP A 50 7.67 8.69 -0.75
N ASP A 51 6.57 9.08 -1.39
CA ASP A 51 5.23 8.65 -0.98
C ASP A 51 4.99 7.21 -1.44
N GLU A 52 4.69 6.32 -0.49
CA GLU A 52 4.39 4.93 -0.78
C GLU A 52 2.92 4.74 -1.15
N CYS A 53 2.66 3.99 -2.21
CA CYS A 53 1.30 3.80 -2.71
C CYS A 53 0.71 2.46 -2.26
N GLY A 54 -0.20 2.52 -1.29
CA GLY A 54 -0.91 1.38 -0.74
C GLY A 54 -2.29 1.14 -1.37
N ARG A 55 -2.77 -0.09 -1.23
CA ARG A 55 -4.17 -0.47 -1.50
C ARG A 55 -4.85 -0.77 -0.18
N ALA A 56 -6.00 -0.17 0.08
CA ALA A 56 -6.67 -0.28 1.36
C ALA A 56 -8.12 -0.76 1.22
N CYS A 57 -8.56 -1.57 2.18
CA CYS A 57 -9.98 -1.81 2.44
C CYS A 57 -10.61 -0.59 3.14
N ALA A 58 -11.91 -0.64 3.45
CA ALA A 58 -12.59 0.46 4.11
C ALA A 58 -12.08 0.76 5.52
N ASP A 59 -11.54 -0.25 6.21
CA ASP A 59 -11.09 -0.17 7.59
C ASP A 59 -9.66 0.39 7.67
N HIS A 60 -8.75 -0.12 6.83
CA HIS A 60 -7.33 0.28 6.84
C HIS A 60 -7.03 1.53 6.01
N LYS A 61 -8.02 2.18 5.38
CA LYS A 61 -7.78 3.35 4.51
C LYS A 61 -7.13 4.54 5.25
N ASN A 62 -7.30 4.61 6.56
CA ASN A 62 -6.79 5.68 7.42
C ASN A 62 -5.60 5.22 8.30
N ASP A 63 -5.14 3.98 8.14
CA ASP A 63 -4.07 3.40 8.96
C ASP A 63 -2.75 3.40 8.18
N ALA A 64 -1.97 4.46 8.34
CA ALA A 64 -0.69 4.63 7.65
C ALA A 64 0.33 3.54 8.05
N ILE A 65 0.31 3.12 9.31
CA ILE A 65 1.29 2.16 9.85
C ILE A 65 1.01 0.77 9.26
N ALA A 66 -0.25 0.33 9.32
CA ALA A 66 -0.63 -0.97 8.79
C ALA A 66 -0.43 -1.05 7.27
N LEU A 67 -0.73 0.04 6.54
CA LEU A 67 -0.51 0.10 5.11
C LEU A 67 0.96 0.07 4.75
N LEU A 68 1.81 0.86 5.43
CA LEU A 68 3.24 0.90 5.18
C LEU A 68 3.89 -0.47 5.42
N ALA A 69 3.63 -1.09 6.56
CA ALA A 69 4.16 -2.43 6.88
C ALA A 69 3.76 -3.47 5.82
N GLY A 70 2.53 -3.38 5.31
CA GLY A 70 2.05 -4.23 4.22
C GLY A 70 2.76 -3.99 2.89
N ILE A 71 3.03 -2.72 2.55
CA ILE A 71 3.75 -2.34 1.33
C ILE A 71 5.20 -2.84 1.39
N GLU A 72 5.90 -2.58 2.50
CA GLU A 72 7.29 -3.00 2.71
C GLU A 72 7.44 -4.52 2.59
N ARG A 73 6.52 -5.28 3.20
CA ARG A 73 6.49 -6.76 3.08
C ARG A 73 6.39 -7.19 1.61
N HIS A 74 5.46 -6.63 0.85
CA HIS A 74 5.30 -6.97 -0.55
C HIS A 74 6.52 -6.57 -1.40
N GLN A 75 7.12 -5.41 -1.14
CA GLN A 75 8.35 -5.00 -1.83
C GLN A 75 9.51 -5.94 -1.51
N ALA A 76 9.67 -6.35 -0.26
CA ALA A 76 10.69 -7.31 0.17
C ALA A 76 10.49 -8.68 -0.51
N GLU A 77 9.26 -9.18 -0.56
CA GLU A 77 8.91 -10.42 -1.27
C GLU A 77 9.26 -10.32 -2.77
N GLN A 78 8.91 -9.22 -3.43
CA GLN A 78 9.21 -9.01 -4.85
C GLN A 78 10.71 -8.88 -5.11
N LYS A 79 11.44 -8.21 -4.21
CA LYS A 79 12.90 -8.10 -4.28
C LYS A 79 13.56 -9.46 -4.15
N ALA A 80 13.19 -10.25 -3.13
CA ALA A 80 13.70 -11.60 -2.92
C ALA A 80 13.41 -12.51 -4.14
N LEU A 81 12.20 -12.41 -4.71
CA LEU A 81 11.85 -13.16 -5.94
C LEU A 81 12.68 -12.74 -7.15
N ARG A 82 13.00 -11.44 -7.30
CA ARG A 82 13.85 -10.93 -8.38
C ARG A 82 15.29 -11.40 -8.23
N GLU A 83 15.83 -11.34 -7.02
CA GLU A 83 17.18 -11.81 -6.71
C GLU A 83 17.31 -13.32 -6.92
N ALA A 84 16.32 -14.11 -6.47
CA ALA A 84 16.30 -15.55 -6.71
C ALA A 84 16.24 -15.90 -8.20
N LYS A 85 15.49 -15.13 -9.00
CA LYS A 85 15.46 -15.30 -10.47
C LYS A 85 16.79 -14.91 -11.12
N ALA A 86 17.40 -13.82 -10.69
CA ALA A 86 18.68 -13.36 -11.21
C ALA A 86 19.83 -14.32 -10.88
N ALA A 87 19.76 -15.05 -9.76
CA ALA A 87 20.73 -16.08 -9.40
C ALA A 87 20.57 -17.40 -10.19
N GLN A 88 19.43 -17.59 -10.87
CA GLN A 88 19.14 -18.77 -11.70
C GLN A 88 19.43 -18.55 -13.19
N SER A 89 19.75 -17.31 -13.59
CA SER A 89 20.10 -16.89 -14.95
C SER A 89 21.58 -16.59 -15.06
#